data_AF-A0AAD8YYA9-F1
#
_entry.id   AF-A0AAD8YYA9-F1
#
_cell.length_a   1.000
_cell.length_b   1.000
_cell.length_c   1.000
_cell.angle_alpha   90.00
_cell.angle_beta   90.00
_cell.angle_gamma   90.00
#
_symmetry.space_group_name_H-M   'P 1'
#
loop_
_entity.id
_entity.type
_entity.pdbx_description
1 polymer ?
#
loop_
_entity_poly.entity_id
_entity_poly.type
_entity_poly.pdbx_seq_one_letter_code
_entity_poly.pdbx_strand_id
1 'polypeptide(L)'
;SKRGVSMDTGPLALQVESVERNIAFLQKEHQLLLTGLRLEIRHLKKRCNDLSCELSKRPPGRSSEDIEAEEEQMQAQLLETEQRLAEQECTQAELRAKLRLKGAQASALQVRLRDEERRCLAELKRRGHKITVLGRDLRRQTDIAAQLTFKLHSARFRLYHQTEEDEEEEEEEDNDNDNNEGDMQGPSCSASSHQASLVRAEARHHSHSSVRTRRSERARECVPQERVLGPEEPHPMPDPALFLYPFRHRLLPLHMSLGGHWREGNLSE
;
A
#
# COMPACT_ATOMS: atom_id res chain seq x y z
N SER A 1 12.40 150.37 -30.67
CA SER A 1 12.44 150.06 -29.23
C SER A 1 12.48 148.55 -29.07
N LYS A 2 13.51 148.04 -28.37
CA LYS A 2 13.66 146.63 -27.94
C LYS A 2 12.45 146.20 -27.11
N ARG A 3 12.08 144.91 -27.19
CA ARG A 3 12.13 143.96 -26.06
C ARG A 3 11.61 142.60 -26.53
N GLY A 4 12.55 141.69 -26.79
CA GLY A 4 12.28 140.26 -26.83
C GLY A 4 12.08 139.76 -25.40
N VAL A 5 11.01 139.00 -25.19
CA VAL A 5 10.79 138.21 -23.98
C VAL A 5 11.25 136.79 -24.31
N SER A 6 12.46 136.48 -23.85
CA SER A 6 13.00 135.12 -23.79
C SER A 6 12.21 134.37 -22.71
N MET A 7 11.14 133.68 -23.09
CA MET A 7 10.51 132.68 -22.22
C MET A 7 11.52 131.56 -22.01
N ASP A 8 11.85 131.22 -20.77
CA ASP A 8 12.71 130.08 -20.44
C ASP A 8 12.06 128.79 -20.96
N THR A 9 12.47 128.38 -22.16
CA THR A 9 12.02 127.17 -22.87
C THR A 9 12.70 125.90 -22.35
N GLY A 10 13.72 126.04 -21.51
CA GLY A 10 14.50 124.95 -20.93
C GLY A 10 13.69 123.88 -20.17
N PRO A 11 12.83 124.21 -19.19
CA PRO A 11 12.08 123.21 -18.43
C PRO A 11 11.00 122.48 -19.24
N LEU A 12 10.36 123.16 -20.20
CA LEU A 12 9.38 122.56 -21.12
C LEU A 12 10.04 121.60 -22.11
N ALA A 13 11.21 121.96 -22.65
CA ALA A 13 11.97 121.08 -23.55
C ALA A 13 12.42 119.79 -22.85
N LEU A 14 12.91 119.88 -21.61
CA LEU A 14 13.28 118.71 -20.80
C LEU A 14 12.07 117.81 -20.49
N GLN A 15 10.89 118.39 -20.27
CA GLN A 15 9.66 117.65 -20.04
C GLN A 15 9.16 116.93 -21.30
N VAL A 16 9.23 117.58 -22.47
CA VAL A 16 8.93 116.94 -23.76
C VAL A 16 9.89 115.78 -24.02
N GLU A 17 11.20 115.98 -23.82
CA GLU A 17 12.21 114.94 -23.99
C GLU A 17 12.00 113.77 -23.00
N SER A 18 11.54 114.04 -21.77
CA SER A 18 11.16 113.00 -20.81
C SER A 18 9.94 112.20 -21.26
N VAL A 19 8.91 112.86 -21.79
CA VAL A 19 7.71 112.20 -22.31
C VAL A 19 8.03 111.38 -23.55
N GLU A 20 8.87 111.88 -24.45
CA GLU A 20 9.33 111.15 -25.64
C GLU A 20 10.08 109.87 -25.27
N ARG A 21 10.97 109.91 -24.27
CA ARG A 21 11.63 108.71 -23.73
C ARG A 21 10.64 107.73 -23.11
N ASN A 22 9.63 108.23 -22.37
CA ASN A 22 8.58 107.38 -21.79
C ASN A 22 7.70 106.74 -22.87
N ILE A 23 7.37 107.47 -23.93
CA ILE A 23 6.64 106.93 -25.08
C ILE A 23 7.47 105.86 -25.78
N ALA A 24 8.76 106.12 -26.03
CA ALA A 24 9.65 105.13 -26.63
C ALA A 24 9.81 103.87 -25.77
N PHE A 25 9.86 104.04 -24.44
CA PHE A 25 9.85 102.94 -23.48
C PHE A 25 8.57 102.11 -23.56
N LEU A 26 7.40 102.74 -23.51
CA LEU A 26 6.10 102.07 -23.61
C LEU A 26 5.92 101.38 -24.96
N GLN A 27 6.38 102.00 -26.05
CA GLN A 27 6.37 101.39 -27.39
C GLN A 27 7.24 100.13 -27.42
N LYS A 28 8.42 100.16 -26.77
CA LYS A 28 9.30 99.01 -26.65
C LYS A 28 8.68 97.90 -25.79
N GLU A 29 8.08 98.23 -24.65
CA GLU A 29 7.37 97.25 -23.81
C GLU A 29 6.16 96.63 -24.52
N HIS A 30 5.36 97.44 -25.21
CA HIS A 30 4.23 96.97 -26.01
C HIS A 30 4.69 96.01 -27.11
N GLN A 31 5.80 96.34 -27.79
CA GLN A 31 6.38 95.47 -28.81
C GLN A 31 6.85 94.14 -28.20
N LEU A 32 7.51 94.17 -27.02
CA LEU A 32 7.92 92.97 -26.30
C LEU A 32 6.71 92.10 -25.92
N LEU A 33 5.66 92.68 -25.34
CA LEU A 33 4.44 91.96 -24.98
C LEU A 33 3.76 91.34 -26.20
N LEU A 34 3.60 92.09 -27.29
CA LEU A 34 3.04 91.56 -28.54
C LEU A 34 3.86 90.40 -29.11
N THR A 35 5.19 90.48 -29.06
CA THR A 35 6.05 89.38 -29.49
C THR A 35 5.92 88.15 -28.59
N GLY A 36 5.81 88.34 -27.27
CA GLY A 36 5.56 87.27 -26.30
C GLY A 36 4.23 86.55 -26.53
N LEU A 37 3.14 87.32 -26.66
CA LEU A 37 1.81 86.75 -26.94
C LEU A 37 1.77 85.99 -28.28
N ARG A 38 2.45 86.50 -29.32
CA ARG A 38 2.56 85.79 -30.61
C ARG A 38 3.29 84.45 -30.46
N LEU A 39 4.30 84.36 -29.60
CA LEU A 39 5.01 83.11 -29.29
C LEU A 39 4.12 82.15 -28.52
N GLU A 40 3.38 82.63 -27.52
CA GLU A 40 2.47 81.81 -26.72
C GLU A 40 1.32 81.25 -27.55
N ILE A 41 0.70 82.07 -28.41
CA ILE A 41 -0.32 81.61 -29.36
C ILE A 41 0.27 80.53 -30.28
N ARG A 42 1.51 80.70 -30.76
CA ARG A 42 2.18 79.69 -31.58
C ARG A 42 2.43 78.41 -30.79
N HIS A 43 2.87 78.51 -29.54
CA HIS A 43 3.11 77.36 -28.66
C HIS A 43 1.82 76.61 -28.34
N LEU A 44 0.74 77.32 -28.01
CA LEU A 44 -0.56 76.71 -27.74
C LEU A 44 -1.12 76.04 -28.99
N LYS A 45 -1.03 76.68 -30.16
CA LYS A 45 -1.41 76.07 -31.44
C LYS A 45 -0.61 74.80 -31.71
N LYS A 46 0.69 74.81 -31.44
CA LYS A 46 1.54 73.61 -31.57
C LYS A 46 1.06 72.51 -30.62
N ARG A 47 0.87 72.81 -29.33
CA ARG A 47 0.41 71.81 -28.33
C ARG A 47 -0.99 71.27 -28.67
N CYS A 48 -1.91 72.11 -29.12
CA CYS A 48 -3.22 71.66 -29.59
C CYS A 48 -3.08 70.73 -30.79
N ASN A 49 -2.23 71.07 -31.75
CA ASN A 49 -1.97 70.22 -32.91
C ASN A 49 -1.32 68.88 -32.50
N ASP A 50 -0.35 68.91 -31.57
CA ASP A 50 0.32 67.72 -31.05
C ASP A 50 -0.71 66.80 -30.35
N LEU A 51 -1.56 67.34 -29.49
CA LEU A 51 -2.65 66.60 -28.84
C LEU A 51 -3.68 66.07 -29.85
N SER A 52 -4.03 66.85 -30.88
CA SER A 52 -4.90 66.38 -31.96
C SER A 52 -4.27 65.23 -32.76
N CYS A 53 -2.95 65.27 -32.99
CA CYS A 53 -2.21 64.19 -33.63
C CYS A 53 -2.10 62.95 -32.72
N GLU A 54 -1.95 63.13 -31.41
CA GLU A 54 -1.94 62.02 -30.44
C GLU A 54 -3.31 61.34 -30.36
N LEU A 55 -4.39 62.12 -30.33
CA LEU A 55 -5.75 61.60 -30.33
C LEU A 55 -6.11 60.89 -31.64
N SER A 56 -5.66 61.39 -32.79
CA SER A 56 -5.90 60.74 -34.09
C SER A 56 -5.08 59.46 -34.28
N LYS A 57 -3.92 59.35 -33.62
CA LYS A 57 -3.11 58.12 -33.60
C LYS A 57 -3.59 57.12 -32.57
N ARG A 58 -4.32 57.55 -31.54
CA ARG A 58 -4.91 56.64 -30.56
C ARG A 58 -5.98 55.81 -31.27
N PRO A 59 -5.87 54.47 -31.28
CA PRO A 59 -6.93 53.65 -31.83
C PRO A 59 -8.23 53.97 -31.09
N PRO A 60 -9.41 53.88 -31.74
CA PRO A 60 -10.66 53.92 -31.00
C PRO A 60 -10.53 52.89 -29.87
N GLY A 61 -10.89 53.29 -28.64
CA GLY A 61 -10.99 52.31 -27.54
C GLY A 61 -11.89 51.17 -28.00
N ARG A 62 -11.72 49.97 -27.41
CA ARG A 62 -12.64 48.84 -27.64
C ARG A 62 -14.07 49.38 -27.61
N SER A 63 -14.84 49.11 -28.65
CA SER A 63 -16.22 49.59 -28.70
C SER A 63 -17.02 48.96 -27.56
N SER A 64 -18.12 49.60 -27.13
CA SER A 64 -18.99 49.01 -26.11
C SER A 64 -19.45 47.61 -26.52
N GLU A 65 -19.73 47.42 -27.80
CA GLU A 65 -20.15 46.15 -28.40
C GLU A 65 -19.05 45.08 -28.32
N ASP A 66 -17.77 45.43 -28.53
CA ASP A 66 -16.67 44.49 -28.39
C ASP A 66 -16.51 43.99 -26.95
N ILE A 67 -16.76 44.87 -25.97
CA ILE A 67 -16.69 44.55 -24.55
C ILE A 67 -17.86 43.65 -24.16
N GLU A 68 -19.08 43.98 -24.60
CA GLU A 68 -20.28 43.16 -24.37
C GLU A 68 -20.13 41.76 -24.96
N ALA A 69 -19.59 41.63 -26.18
CA ALA A 69 -19.35 40.34 -26.81
C ALA A 69 -18.29 39.50 -26.05
N GLU A 70 -17.22 40.13 -25.55
CA GLU A 70 -16.20 39.47 -24.73
C GLU A 70 -16.81 39.01 -23.39
N GLU A 71 -17.65 39.83 -22.76
CA GLU A 71 -18.37 39.48 -21.53
C GLU A 71 -19.33 38.30 -21.74
N GLU A 72 -20.12 38.30 -22.83
CA GLU A 72 -21.00 37.18 -23.18
C GLU A 72 -20.20 35.89 -23.41
N GLN A 73 -19.06 35.97 -24.11
CA GLN A 73 -18.19 34.82 -24.33
C GLN A 73 -17.63 34.28 -23.02
N MET A 74 -17.17 35.16 -22.14
CA MET A 74 -16.66 34.79 -20.82
C MET A 74 -17.76 34.15 -19.96
N GLN A 75 -18.97 34.70 -19.99
CA GLN A 75 -20.13 34.12 -19.30
C GLN A 75 -20.47 32.72 -19.83
N ALA A 76 -20.47 32.54 -21.15
CA ALA A 76 -20.70 31.22 -21.75
C ALA A 76 -19.64 30.19 -21.32
N GLN A 77 -18.37 30.60 -21.28
CA GLN A 77 -17.28 29.75 -20.79
C GLN A 77 -17.43 29.41 -19.31
N LEU A 78 -17.78 30.38 -18.47
CA LEU A 78 -18.02 30.15 -17.05
C LEU A 78 -19.14 29.12 -16.85
N LEU A 79 -20.28 29.30 -17.53
CA LEU A 79 -21.39 28.36 -17.45
C LEU A 79 -21.01 26.94 -17.90
N GLU A 80 -20.23 26.81 -18.98
CA GLU A 80 -19.73 25.51 -19.45
C GLU A 80 -18.83 24.84 -18.40
N THR A 81 -17.94 25.63 -17.76
CA THR A 81 -17.05 25.09 -16.71
C THR A 81 -17.81 24.71 -15.44
N GLU A 82 -18.84 25.47 -15.07
CA GLU A 82 -19.71 25.16 -13.93
C GLU A 82 -20.50 23.87 -14.17
N GLN A 83 -21.04 23.67 -15.37
CA GLN A 83 -21.73 22.42 -15.74
C GLN A 83 -20.78 21.22 -15.66
N ARG A 84 -19.57 21.35 -16.23
CA ARG A 84 -18.54 20.30 -16.15
C ARG A 84 -18.16 19.98 -14.71
N LEU A 85 -18.02 20.99 -13.86
CA LEU A 85 -17.72 20.79 -12.44
C LEU A 85 -18.86 20.04 -11.74
N ALA A 86 -20.11 20.44 -11.98
CA ALA A 86 -21.27 19.78 -11.39
C ALA A 86 -21.39 18.30 -11.81
N GLU A 87 -21.12 17.97 -13.07
CA GLU A 87 -21.05 16.59 -13.56
C GLU A 87 -19.94 15.79 -12.86
N GLN A 88 -18.76 16.39 -12.71
CA GLN A 88 -17.64 15.76 -11.99
C GLN A 88 -17.99 15.53 -10.51
N GLU A 89 -18.64 16.48 -9.85
CA GLU A 89 -19.08 16.33 -8.46
C GLU A 89 -20.13 15.22 -8.31
N CYS A 90 -21.10 15.14 -9.22
CA CYS A 90 -22.09 14.07 -9.26
C CYS A 90 -21.42 12.70 -9.42
N THR A 91 -20.56 12.53 -10.42
CA THR A 91 -19.84 11.26 -10.65
C THR A 91 -18.96 10.89 -9.47
N GLN A 92 -18.28 11.85 -8.85
CA GLN A 92 -17.47 11.64 -7.66
C GLN A 92 -18.33 11.21 -6.46
N ALA A 93 -19.51 11.80 -6.28
CA ALA A 93 -20.45 11.41 -5.23
C ALA A 93 -20.95 9.96 -5.43
N GLU A 94 -21.28 9.57 -6.66
CA GLU A 94 -21.67 8.20 -6.99
C GLU A 94 -20.55 7.19 -6.71
N LEU A 95 -19.31 7.50 -7.11
CA LEU A 95 -18.16 6.65 -6.86
C LEU A 95 -17.93 6.46 -5.36
N ARG A 96 -18.04 7.54 -4.57
CA ARG A 96 -17.97 7.44 -3.11
C ARG A 96 -19.11 6.59 -2.53
N ALA A 97 -20.33 6.69 -3.06
CA ALA A 97 -21.45 5.86 -2.62
C ALA A 97 -21.21 4.36 -2.93
N LYS A 98 -20.73 4.06 -4.14
CA LYS A 98 -20.34 2.69 -4.55
C LYS A 98 -19.24 2.13 -3.65
N LEU A 99 -18.22 2.94 -3.33
CA LEU A 99 -17.15 2.55 -2.43
C LEU A 99 -17.67 2.25 -1.02
N ARG A 100 -18.56 3.08 -0.48
CA ARG A 100 -19.20 2.84 0.83
C ARG A 100 -20.01 1.54 0.85
N LEU A 101 -20.80 1.29 -0.19
CA LEU A 101 -21.57 0.04 -0.32
C LEU A 101 -20.65 -1.19 -0.35
N LYS A 102 -19.59 -1.14 -1.15
CA LYS A 102 -18.61 -2.24 -1.23
C LYS A 102 -17.84 -2.43 0.07
N GLY A 103 -17.48 -1.35 0.76
CA GLY A 103 -16.89 -1.40 2.09
C GLY A 103 -17.82 -2.07 3.11
N ALA A 104 -19.11 -1.71 3.10
CA ALA A 104 -20.12 -2.35 3.96
C ALA A 104 -20.24 -3.85 3.64
N GLN A 105 -20.30 -4.22 2.35
CA GLN A 105 -20.34 -5.61 1.91
C GLN A 105 -19.11 -6.40 2.36
N ALA A 106 -17.90 -5.84 2.20
CA ALA A 106 -16.66 -6.46 2.63
C ALA A 106 -16.63 -6.67 4.15
N SER A 107 -17.05 -5.67 4.93
CA SER A 107 -17.11 -5.79 6.39
C SER A 107 -18.12 -6.84 6.85
N ALA A 108 -19.28 -6.93 6.22
CA ALA A 108 -20.29 -7.95 6.52
C ALA A 108 -19.78 -9.37 6.22
N LEU A 109 -19.09 -9.55 5.08
CA LEU A 109 -18.46 -10.84 4.75
C LEU A 109 -17.35 -11.19 5.74
N GLN A 110 -16.53 -10.22 6.13
CA GLN A 110 -15.47 -10.43 7.12
C GLN A 110 -16.06 -10.91 8.46
N VAL A 111 -17.10 -10.27 8.96
CA VAL A 111 -17.77 -10.69 10.21
C VAL A 111 -18.32 -12.10 10.08
N ARG A 112 -19.01 -12.41 8.96
CA ARG A 112 -19.55 -13.76 8.71
C ARG A 112 -18.47 -14.83 8.68
N LEU A 113 -17.35 -14.59 7.98
CA LEU A 113 -16.23 -15.53 7.93
C LEU A 113 -15.64 -15.76 9.32
N ARG A 114 -15.46 -14.70 10.12
CA ARG A 114 -14.98 -14.83 11.51
C ARG A 114 -15.94 -15.62 12.38
N ASP A 115 -17.25 -15.47 12.20
CA ASP A 115 -18.24 -16.25 12.93
C ASP A 115 -18.30 -17.71 12.48
N GLU A 116 -18.14 -17.98 11.18
CA GLU A 116 -18.02 -19.34 10.64
C GLU A 116 -16.75 -20.03 11.17
N GLU A 117 -15.60 -19.35 11.17
CA GLU A 117 -14.36 -19.84 11.79
C GLU A 117 -14.57 -20.22 13.27
N ARG A 118 -15.21 -19.35 14.05
CA ARG A 118 -15.53 -19.61 15.47
C ARG A 118 -16.41 -20.84 15.63
N ARG A 119 -17.45 -20.98 14.79
CA ARG A 119 -18.37 -22.14 14.81
C ARG A 119 -17.65 -23.44 14.46
N CYS A 120 -16.84 -23.45 13.40
CA CYS A 120 -16.04 -24.60 12.98
C CYS A 120 -15.08 -25.05 14.09
N LEU A 121 -14.39 -24.12 14.76
CA LEU A 121 -13.50 -24.42 15.87
C LEU A 121 -14.26 -24.99 17.09
N ALA A 122 -15.43 -24.44 17.42
CA ALA A 122 -16.26 -24.95 18.50
C ALA A 122 -16.72 -26.38 18.21
N GLU A 123 -17.13 -26.66 16.96
CA GLU A 123 -17.52 -28.00 16.55
C GLU A 123 -16.34 -28.98 16.57
N LEU A 124 -15.17 -28.56 16.08
CA LEU A 124 -13.94 -29.37 16.13
C LEU A 124 -13.61 -29.75 17.58
N LYS A 125 -13.66 -28.79 18.52
CA LYS A 125 -13.45 -29.04 19.95
C LYS A 125 -14.45 -30.04 20.52
N ARG A 126 -15.74 -29.88 20.20
CA ARG A 126 -16.80 -30.79 20.62
C ARG A 126 -16.56 -32.22 20.12
N ARG A 127 -16.24 -32.37 18.82
CA ARG A 127 -15.97 -33.67 18.21
C ARG A 127 -14.70 -34.30 18.79
N GLY A 128 -13.64 -33.52 19.00
CA GLY A 128 -12.41 -33.97 19.64
C GLY A 128 -12.64 -34.49 21.07
N HIS A 129 -13.47 -33.79 21.86
CA HIS A 129 -13.87 -34.28 23.17
C HIS A 129 -14.63 -35.62 23.08
N LYS A 130 -15.59 -35.73 22.15
CA LYS A 130 -16.34 -36.97 21.93
C LYS A 130 -15.43 -38.14 21.54
N ILE A 131 -14.48 -37.93 20.63
CA ILE A 131 -13.48 -38.95 20.24
C ILE A 131 -12.65 -39.37 21.46
N THR A 132 -12.26 -38.41 22.30
CA THR A 132 -11.48 -38.70 23.52
C THR A 132 -12.28 -39.57 24.49
N VAL A 133 -13.57 -39.28 24.71
CA VAL A 133 -14.45 -40.08 25.57
C VAL A 133 -14.60 -41.49 25.01
N LEU A 134 -15.01 -41.63 23.75
CA LEU A 134 -15.16 -42.94 23.11
C LEU A 134 -13.85 -43.75 23.10
N GLY A 135 -12.71 -43.08 22.89
CA GLY A 135 -11.40 -43.72 22.94
C GLY A 135 -11.01 -44.21 24.34
N ARG A 136 -11.49 -43.58 25.42
CA ARG A 136 -11.33 -44.12 26.78
C ARG A 136 -12.22 -45.34 27.01
N ASP A 137 -13.46 -45.28 26.55
CA ASP A 137 -14.41 -46.39 26.71
C ASP A 137 -13.96 -47.63 25.92
N LEU A 138 -13.46 -47.43 24.70
CA LEU A 138 -12.87 -48.52 23.91
C LEU A 138 -11.65 -49.13 24.61
N ARG A 139 -10.75 -48.31 25.16
CA ARG A 139 -9.59 -48.80 25.93
C ARG A 139 -10.02 -49.62 27.15
N ARG A 140 -11.00 -49.14 27.92
CA ARG A 140 -11.57 -49.90 29.04
C ARG A 140 -12.11 -51.26 28.60
N GLN A 141 -12.82 -51.31 27.47
CA GLN A 141 -13.31 -52.57 26.90
C GLN A 141 -12.16 -53.49 26.49
N THR A 142 -11.09 -52.96 25.87
CA THR A 142 -9.89 -53.74 25.54
C THR A 142 -9.18 -54.27 26.79
N ASP A 143 -9.08 -53.47 27.86
CA ASP A 143 -8.47 -53.89 29.12
C ASP A 143 -9.29 -55.04 29.77
N ILE A 144 -10.62 -54.93 29.77
CA ILE A 144 -11.51 -55.99 30.27
C ILE A 144 -11.35 -57.25 29.41
N ALA A 145 -11.33 -57.12 28.09
CA ALA A 145 -11.13 -58.25 27.18
C ALA A 145 -9.78 -58.94 27.45
N ALA A 146 -8.70 -58.19 27.61
CA ALA A 146 -7.37 -58.71 27.93
C ALA A 146 -7.33 -59.42 29.29
N GLN A 147 -8.04 -58.89 30.30
CA GLN A 147 -8.15 -59.55 31.61
C GLN A 147 -8.92 -60.87 31.51
N LEU A 148 -9.99 -60.92 30.73
CA LEU A 148 -10.77 -62.14 30.52
C LEU A 148 -9.99 -63.19 29.73
N THR A 149 -9.25 -62.79 28.68
CA THR A 149 -8.39 -63.72 27.94
C THR A 149 -7.27 -64.26 28.82
N PHE A 150 -6.65 -63.43 29.66
CA PHE A 150 -5.68 -63.89 30.66
C PHE A 150 -6.31 -64.91 31.61
N LYS A 151 -7.48 -64.62 32.19
CA LYS A 151 -8.19 -65.56 33.08
C LYS A 151 -8.53 -66.88 32.39
N LEU A 152 -8.98 -66.84 31.14
CA LEU A 152 -9.26 -68.03 30.34
C LEU A 152 -7.99 -68.84 30.06
N HIS A 153 -6.89 -68.16 29.71
CA HIS A 153 -5.61 -68.83 29.49
C HIS A 153 -5.06 -69.47 30.77
N SER A 154 -5.15 -68.79 31.92
CA SER A 154 -4.76 -69.35 33.22
C SER A 154 -5.64 -70.52 33.66
N ALA A 155 -6.96 -70.46 33.38
CA ALA A 155 -7.86 -71.59 33.64
C ALA A 155 -7.49 -72.79 32.76
N ARG A 156 -7.28 -72.55 31.46
CA ARG A 156 -6.82 -73.57 30.52
C ARG A 156 -5.49 -74.18 30.96
N PHE A 157 -4.50 -73.35 31.27
CA PHE A 157 -3.18 -73.80 31.73
C PHE A 157 -3.27 -74.72 32.96
N ARG A 158 -4.09 -74.36 33.96
CA ARG A 158 -4.32 -75.21 35.14
C ARG A 158 -4.94 -76.56 34.78
N LEU A 159 -5.90 -76.60 33.86
CA LEU A 159 -6.51 -77.86 33.42
C LEU A 159 -5.51 -78.77 32.69
N TYR A 160 -4.68 -78.20 31.81
CA TYR A 160 -3.63 -78.99 31.12
C TYR A 160 -2.59 -79.54 32.09
N HIS A 161 -2.17 -78.74 33.07
CA HIS A 161 -1.18 -79.20 34.04
C HIS A 161 -1.75 -80.26 34.98
N GLN A 162 -3.04 -80.17 35.34
CA GLN A 162 -3.73 -81.21 36.11
C GLN A 162 -3.81 -82.53 35.34
N THR A 163 -4.16 -82.50 34.04
CA THR A 163 -4.22 -83.74 33.24
C THR A 163 -2.86 -84.39 33.03
N GLU A 164 -1.77 -83.61 32.91
CA GLU A 164 -0.42 -84.18 32.80
C GLU A 164 0.06 -84.74 34.15
N GLU A 165 -0.26 -84.08 35.28
CA GLU A 165 0.01 -84.62 36.63
C GLU A 165 -0.80 -85.91 36.89
N ASP A 166 -2.07 -85.96 36.50
CA ASP A 166 -2.92 -87.17 36.64
C ASP A 166 -2.41 -88.32 35.73
N GLU A 167 -1.93 -88.02 34.52
CA GLU A 167 -1.33 -89.03 33.61
C GLU A 167 0.04 -89.52 34.12
N GLU A 168 0.87 -88.65 34.72
CA GLU A 168 2.14 -89.03 35.36
C GLU A 168 1.91 -89.86 36.65
N GLU A 169 0.88 -89.56 37.44
CA GLU A 169 0.50 -90.36 38.62
C GLU A 169 -0.05 -91.75 38.24
N GLU A 170 -0.86 -91.87 37.18
CA GLU A 170 -1.33 -93.18 36.67
C GLU A 170 -0.18 -94.03 36.09
N GLU A 171 0.84 -93.42 35.45
CA GLU A 171 2.04 -94.13 34.99
C GLU A 171 2.98 -94.56 36.13
N GLU A 172 3.00 -93.86 37.27
CA GLU A 172 3.73 -94.29 38.48
C GLU A 172 2.98 -95.38 39.27
N GLU A 173 1.64 -95.37 39.32
CA GLU A 173 0.84 -96.43 39.96
C GLU A 173 0.89 -97.78 39.21
N ASP A 174 1.09 -97.77 37.88
CA ASP A 174 1.29 -99.00 37.08
C ASP A 174 2.72 -99.59 37.18
N ASN A 175 3.65 -98.91 37.84
CA ASN A 175 5.06 -99.34 37.96
C ASN A 175 5.44 -99.86 39.37
N ASP A 176 4.51 -99.90 40.31
CA ASP A 176 4.76 -100.41 41.67
C ASP A 176 4.42 -101.91 41.81
N ASN A 177 5.22 -102.73 41.14
CA ASN A 177 5.48 -104.09 41.62
C ASN A 177 6.90 -104.57 41.23
N ASP A 178 7.95 -104.07 41.90
CA ASP A 178 8.92 -104.92 42.63
C ASP A 178 10.06 -104.12 43.32
N ASN A 179 10.14 -104.30 44.64
CA ASN A 179 11.33 -104.40 45.50
C ASN A 179 12.45 -103.30 45.52
N ASN A 180 12.46 -102.61 46.67
CA ASN A 180 13.50 -102.55 47.71
C ASN A 180 14.95 -102.08 47.42
N GLU A 181 15.34 -101.04 48.17
CA GLU A 181 16.66 -100.66 48.72
C GLU A 181 17.90 -100.54 47.81
N GLY A 182 18.45 -99.33 47.75
CA GLY A 182 19.80 -99.06 47.26
C GLY A 182 20.23 -97.61 47.47
N ASP A 183 21.23 -97.42 48.32
CA ASP A 183 21.85 -96.17 48.75
C ASP A 183 22.55 -95.39 47.61
N MET A 184 22.83 -94.11 47.88
CA MET A 184 24.00 -93.34 47.43
C MET A 184 23.91 -92.31 46.26
N GLN A 185 24.17 -91.06 46.68
CA GLN A 185 24.84 -89.93 46.00
C GLN A 185 24.31 -89.38 44.67
N GLY A 186 23.95 -88.08 44.71
CA GLY A 186 23.55 -87.28 43.56
C GLY A 186 24.66 -87.04 42.53
N PRO A 187 24.29 -86.34 41.44
CA PRO A 187 24.86 -85.01 41.29
C PRO A 187 23.87 -83.95 40.82
N SER A 188 24.17 -82.73 41.27
CA SER A 188 23.79 -81.44 40.70
C SER A 188 23.66 -81.41 39.17
N CYS A 189 22.55 -80.89 38.66
CA CYS A 189 22.42 -80.22 37.37
C CYS A 189 21.26 -79.21 37.49
N SER A 190 21.54 -77.94 37.76
CA SER A 190 21.78 -76.89 36.75
C SER A 190 20.50 -76.47 36.02
N ALA A 191 20.04 -75.28 36.38
CA ALA A 191 18.98 -74.52 35.76
C ALA A 191 19.06 -74.46 34.23
N SER A 192 17.91 -74.53 33.56
CA SER A 192 17.71 -73.91 32.24
C SER A 192 16.43 -73.05 32.29
N SER A 193 16.58 -71.89 32.93
CA SER A 193 15.67 -70.77 32.73
C SER A 193 16.03 -70.16 31.37
N HIS A 194 15.20 -70.36 30.35
CA HIS A 194 15.31 -69.63 29.09
C HIS A 194 14.90 -68.17 29.30
N GLN A 195 15.76 -67.39 29.96
CA GLN A 195 15.79 -65.95 29.80
C GLN A 195 16.50 -65.65 28.49
N ALA A 196 15.73 -65.21 27.48
CA ALA A 196 16.28 -64.58 26.30
C ALA A 196 17.04 -63.31 26.72
N SER A 197 18.37 -63.45 26.81
CA SER A 197 19.32 -62.39 27.11
C SER A 197 19.26 -61.30 26.04
N LEU A 198 18.82 -60.11 26.48
CA LEU A 198 19.03 -58.81 25.85
C LEU A 198 20.53 -58.60 25.55
N VAL A 199 20.92 -58.72 24.28
CA VAL A 199 22.21 -58.21 23.80
C VAL A 199 22.09 -56.68 23.68
N ARG A 200 22.60 -56.02 24.71
CA ARG A 200 22.89 -54.57 24.72
C ARG A 200 24.12 -54.33 23.88
N ALA A 201 23.92 -53.97 22.61
CA ALA A 201 24.95 -53.35 21.79
C ALA A 201 24.98 -51.84 22.08
N GLU A 202 25.88 -51.41 22.97
CA GLU A 202 26.28 -50.01 23.07
C GLU A 202 27.39 -49.75 22.03
N ALA A 203 27.00 -49.21 20.89
CA ALA A 203 27.90 -48.46 20.03
C ALA A 203 27.11 -47.36 19.29
N ARG A 204 27.40 -46.13 19.71
CA ARG A 204 27.35 -44.89 18.92
C ARG A 204 25.96 -44.33 18.63
N HIS A 205 25.56 -43.43 19.54
CA HIS A 205 24.75 -42.27 19.24
C HIS A 205 25.24 -41.60 17.94
N HIS A 206 24.39 -41.54 16.91
CA HIS A 206 24.22 -40.44 15.94
C HIS A 206 23.33 -40.95 14.79
N SER A 207 21.99 -40.81 14.91
CA SER A 207 21.04 -40.78 13.75
C SER A 207 19.54 -40.89 14.10
N HIS A 208 19.09 -40.65 15.34
CA HIS A 208 17.65 -40.76 15.67
C HIS A 208 16.79 -39.51 15.38
N SER A 209 17.34 -38.43 14.81
CA SER A 209 16.52 -37.26 14.42
C SER A 209 15.80 -37.44 13.07
N SER A 210 16.21 -38.38 12.22
CA SER A 210 15.66 -38.49 10.85
C SER A 210 14.29 -39.18 10.80
N VAL A 211 14.06 -40.20 11.63
CA VAL A 211 12.82 -41.03 11.56
C VAL A 211 11.61 -40.31 12.19
N ARG A 212 11.81 -39.50 13.23
CA ARG A 212 10.75 -38.68 13.84
C ARG A 212 10.31 -37.55 12.91
N THR A 213 11.25 -36.95 12.19
CA THR A 213 10.98 -35.86 11.24
C THR A 213 10.21 -36.36 10.01
N ARG A 214 10.54 -37.55 9.49
CA ARG A 214 9.79 -38.18 8.38
C ARG A 214 8.35 -38.58 8.73
N ARG A 215 8.08 -38.97 9.99
CA ARG A 215 6.70 -39.30 10.43
C ARG A 215 5.85 -38.04 10.66
N SER A 216 6.45 -36.92 11.06
CA SER A 216 5.74 -35.64 11.14
C SER A 216 5.44 -35.02 9.76
N GLU A 217 6.21 -35.38 8.73
CA GLU A 217 6.03 -34.90 7.35
C GLU A 217 4.83 -35.58 6.68
N ARG A 218 4.72 -36.91 6.75
CA ARG A 218 3.57 -37.65 6.19
C ARG A 218 2.23 -37.36 6.87
N ALA A 219 2.24 -36.90 8.12
CA ALA A 219 1.02 -36.49 8.82
C ALA A 219 0.51 -35.10 8.37
N ARG A 220 1.31 -34.35 7.60
CA ARG A 220 0.96 -33.01 7.07
C ARG A 220 0.52 -33.04 5.61
N GLU A 221 0.58 -34.19 4.93
CA GLU A 221 0.15 -34.35 3.53
C GLU A 221 -1.38 -34.46 3.34
N CYS A 222 -2.15 -34.64 4.43
CA CYS A 222 -3.62 -34.75 4.35
C CYS A 222 -4.38 -33.41 4.44
N VAL A 223 -3.66 -32.28 4.42
CA VAL A 223 -4.26 -30.95 4.27
C VAL A 223 -3.81 -30.44 2.90
N PRO A 224 -4.72 -30.10 1.98
CA PRO A 224 -4.33 -29.39 0.77
C PRO A 224 -3.51 -28.16 1.18
N GLN A 225 -2.21 -28.15 0.89
CA GLN A 225 -1.40 -26.94 0.96
C GLN A 225 -1.80 -26.08 -0.22
N GLU A 226 -2.96 -25.46 -0.13
CA GLU A 226 -3.25 -24.29 -0.93
C GLU A 226 -2.19 -23.27 -0.55
N ARG A 227 -1.25 -23.03 -1.46
CA ARG A 227 -0.27 -21.96 -1.33
C ARG A 227 -1.07 -20.67 -1.36
N VAL A 228 -1.55 -20.23 -0.21
CA VAL A 228 -2.07 -18.88 -0.03
C VAL A 228 -0.87 -17.99 -0.27
N LEU A 229 -0.71 -17.57 -1.52
CA LEU A 229 0.13 -16.44 -1.86
C LEU A 229 -0.48 -15.29 -1.06
N GLY A 230 0.19 -14.93 0.05
CA GLY A 230 -0.08 -13.67 0.71
C GLY A 230 0.03 -12.54 -0.31
N PRO A 231 -0.55 -11.37 -0.03
CA PRO A 231 -0.39 -10.23 -0.91
C PRO A 231 1.10 -10.06 -1.25
N GLU A 232 1.39 -9.97 -2.55
CA GLU A 232 2.74 -9.77 -3.08
C GLU A 232 3.42 -8.65 -2.28
N GLU A 233 4.62 -8.92 -1.75
CA GLU A 233 5.35 -7.89 -1.00
C GLU A 233 5.45 -6.64 -1.87
N PRO A 234 5.03 -5.47 -1.36
CA PRO A 234 5.03 -4.26 -2.15
C PRO A 234 6.47 -3.96 -2.56
N HIS A 235 6.72 -4.02 -3.86
CA HIS A 235 7.99 -3.62 -4.43
C HIS A 235 8.28 -2.17 -3.98
N PRO A 236 9.51 -1.87 -3.49
CA PRO A 236 9.85 -0.52 -3.06
C PRO A 236 9.59 0.43 -4.23
N MET A 237 8.89 1.55 -3.95
CA MET A 237 8.57 2.50 -5.00
C MET A 237 9.85 3.01 -5.67
N PRO A 238 9.84 3.18 -7.01
CA PRO A 238 10.95 3.81 -7.70
C PRO A 238 11.21 5.20 -7.13
N ASP A 239 12.48 5.54 -6.94
CA ASP A 239 12.92 6.78 -6.30
C ASP A 239 12.28 8.01 -6.99
N PRO A 240 11.45 8.80 -6.28
CA PRO A 240 10.79 9.97 -6.86
C PRO A 240 11.79 11.04 -7.33
N ALA A 241 13.05 11.00 -6.87
CA ALA A 241 14.10 11.90 -7.34
C ALA A 241 14.35 11.78 -8.86
N LEU A 242 14.03 10.64 -9.49
CA LEU A 242 14.15 10.47 -10.95
C LEU A 242 13.22 11.39 -11.76
N PHE A 243 12.15 11.90 -11.15
CA PHE A 243 11.22 12.83 -11.79
C PHE A 243 11.55 14.31 -11.52
N LEU A 244 12.49 14.58 -10.61
CA LEU A 244 12.86 15.93 -10.20
C LEU A 244 14.09 16.48 -10.94
N TYR A 245 14.76 15.67 -11.75
CA TYR A 245 15.85 16.13 -12.61
C TYR A 245 15.35 16.48 -14.02
N PRO A 246 15.67 17.68 -14.53
CA PRO A 246 15.42 18.01 -15.93
C PRO A 246 16.17 17.01 -16.82
N PHE A 247 15.44 16.38 -17.76
CA PHE A 247 15.96 15.44 -18.76
C PHE A 247 17.09 16.06 -19.61
N ARG A 248 18.30 16.06 -19.08
CA ARG A 248 19.53 16.27 -19.84
C ARG A 248 20.52 15.30 -19.26
N HIS A 249 20.52 14.08 -19.80
CA HIS A 249 21.60 13.08 -19.84
C HIS A 249 21.00 11.68 -20.10
N ARG A 250 20.16 11.54 -21.14
CA ARG A 250 19.95 10.24 -21.80
C ARG A 250 20.93 10.12 -22.97
N LEU A 251 22.21 9.96 -22.65
CA LEU A 251 23.21 9.45 -23.59
C LEU A 251 24.19 8.58 -22.79
N LEU A 252 23.73 7.38 -22.41
CA LEU A 252 24.60 6.26 -22.11
C LEU A 252 24.11 5.08 -22.97
N PRO A 253 24.98 4.45 -23.79
CA PRO A 253 24.63 3.29 -24.57
C PRO A 253 24.41 2.09 -23.64
N LEU A 254 23.17 1.64 -23.50
CA LEU A 254 22.87 0.36 -22.86
C LEU A 254 23.16 -0.77 -23.85
N HIS A 255 24.39 -1.27 -23.81
CA HIS A 255 24.67 -2.65 -24.20
C HIS A 255 24.90 -3.45 -22.93
N MET A 256 23.86 -4.12 -22.43
CA MET A 256 24.00 -5.38 -21.69
C MET A 256 22.77 -6.24 -21.94
N SER A 257 23.05 -7.30 -22.70
CA SER A 257 22.25 -8.48 -22.95
C SER A 257 21.72 -9.13 -21.67
N LEU A 258 20.40 -9.33 -21.60
CA LEU A 258 19.83 -10.50 -20.91
C LEU A 258 18.97 -11.26 -21.93
N GLY A 259 19.50 -12.40 -22.36
CA GLY A 259 18.83 -13.31 -23.26
C GLY A 259 17.58 -13.91 -22.62
N GLY A 260 16.48 -13.87 -23.37
CA GLY A 260 15.26 -14.61 -23.12
C GLY A 260 14.79 -15.19 -24.45
N HIS A 261 15.14 -16.46 -24.65
CA HIS A 261 14.82 -17.28 -25.80
C HIS A 261 13.29 -17.45 -25.91
N TRP A 262 12.65 -16.73 -26.86
CA TRP A 262 11.28 -17.03 -27.24
C TRP A 262 11.30 -18.22 -28.21
N ARG A 263 10.95 -19.39 -27.66
CA ARG A 263 10.73 -20.62 -28.41
C ARG A 263 9.47 -20.43 -29.27
N GLU A 264 9.67 -20.44 -30.59
CA GLU A 264 8.63 -20.73 -31.58
C GLU A 264 7.95 -22.06 -31.25
N GLY A 265 6.63 -22.02 -31.19
CA GLY A 265 5.74 -23.16 -31.17
C GLY A 265 4.53 -22.85 -32.05
N ASN A 266 4.71 -23.07 -33.35
CA ASN A 266 3.65 -23.19 -34.33
C ASN A 266 2.80 -24.45 -34.09
N LEU A 267 1.71 -24.55 -34.88
CA LEU A 267 0.79 -25.67 -35.12
C LEU A 267 -0.51 -25.60 -34.29
N SER A 268 -1.59 -25.06 -34.86
CA SER A 268 -2.53 -25.70 -35.82
C SER A 268 -3.45 -26.71 -35.13
N GLU A 269 -4.72 -26.31 -34.95
CA GLU A 269 -5.92 -26.80 -35.67
C GLU A 269 -7.11 -25.89 -35.36
#